data_AF-A0A9Q9WPH5-F1
#
_entry.id   AF-A0A9Q9WPH5-F1
#
_cell.length_a   1.000
_cell.length_b   1.000
_cell.length_c   1.000
_cell.angle_alpha   90.00
_cell.angle_beta   90.00
_cell.angle_gamma   90.00
#
_symmetry.space_group_name_H-M   'P 1'
#
loop_
_entity.id
_entity.type
_entity.pdbx_description
1 polymer ?
#
loop_
_entity_poly.entity_id
_entity_poly.type
_entity_poly.pdbx_seq_one_letter_code
_entity_poly.pdbx_strand_id
1 'polypeptide(L)'
;MSNPVTIARKLMASNIVVDAVIVGKADNTVLHGISYVTGGYCFKPENAKAALRLFEIETVLSMELRAERRRVPVSSIKTEEDLTKIFASHGYDEKPEMKIPAQITKKAARTENVLKKKIRECKSGRFMEKEKRIIEELKSLHCDPHPFCSVYPSETDFTFWRIVMKGPPETPYENGTFELYCQFGRDYPVKPPVVRFYTPIYHCNINSVGRICHHIFDRNYSADVTMREILDAVHGLLILPEAEDPLDSILAEEFLTSKEIYEQAAKDDTAVNASQSMESIEMQYIGESSVQVPPHLVCPLSGKIFVDPVKAKGGCVYERRAIEEYLKTNNNDPFTGKPLSCTDLTPDKNMKKSVVEYRTSQIEETDP
;
A
#
# COMPACT_ATOMS: atom_id res chain seq x y z
N MET A 1 -6.85 26.99 42.02
CA MET A 1 -6.59 26.37 40.70
C MET A 1 -6.41 24.88 40.90
N SER A 2 -6.96 24.06 40.02
CA SER A 2 -6.87 22.59 40.11
C SER A 2 -5.41 22.14 39.92
N ASN A 3 -4.89 21.28 40.79
CA ASN A 3 -3.53 20.76 40.70
C ASN A 3 -3.36 19.88 39.43
N PRO A 4 -2.34 20.13 38.57
CA PRO A 4 -2.11 19.38 37.33
C PRO A 4 -2.03 17.86 37.50
N VAL A 5 -1.39 17.39 38.57
CA VAL A 5 -1.27 15.95 38.91
C VAL A 5 -2.64 15.36 39.22
N THR A 6 -3.49 16.11 39.93
CA THR A 6 -4.85 15.65 40.23
C THR A 6 -5.70 15.54 38.97
N ILE A 7 -5.55 16.48 38.03
CA ILE A 7 -6.21 16.42 36.71
C ILE A 7 -5.73 15.19 35.94
N ALA A 8 -4.42 15.01 35.79
CA ALA A 8 -3.83 13.88 35.07
C ALA A 8 -4.35 12.54 35.61
N ARG A 9 -4.30 12.34 36.93
CA ARG A 9 -4.77 11.10 37.57
C ARG A 9 -6.26 10.84 37.35
N LYS A 10 -7.10 11.89 37.37
CA LYS A 10 -8.55 11.76 37.09
C LYS A 10 -8.81 11.36 35.64
N LEU A 11 -8.11 11.96 34.69
CA LEU A 11 -8.21 11.63 33.27
C LEU A 11 -7.79 10.19 33.01
N MET A 12 -6.63 9.78 33.56
CA MET A 12 -6.13 8.40 33.44
C MET A 12 -7.10 7.38 34.06
N ALA A 13 -7.63 7.66 35.26
CA ALA A 13 -8.59 6.78 35.94
C ALA A 13 -9.93 6.66 35.18
N SER A 14 -10.30 7.70 34.44
CA SER A 14 -11.51 7.73 33.62
C SER A 14 -11.28 7.23 32.19
N ASN A 15 -10.08 6.73 31.87
CA ASN A 15 -9.70 6.29 30.52
C ASN A 15 -9.87 7.40 29.45
N ILE A 16 -9.66 8.66 29.83
CA ILE A 16 -9.73 9.81 28.92
C ILE A 16 -8.34 10.09 28.38
N VAL A 17 -8.22 10.13 27.05
CA VAL A 17 -7.02 10.53 26.32
C VAL A 17 -7.10 12.02 26.02
N VAL A 18 -6.01 12.76 26.25
CA VAL A 18 -5.94 14.19 25.95
C VAL A 18 -4.81 14.45 24.97
N ASP A 19 -5.15 15.07 23.84
CA ASP A 19 -4.18 15.69 22.96
C ASP A 19 -4.10 17.18 23.23
N ALA A 20 -2.90 17.75 23.09
CA ALA A 20 -2.65 19.18 23.24
C ALA A 20 -1.96 19.74 22.01
N VAL A 21 -2.38 20.92 21.58
CA VAL A 21 -1.69 21.72 20.57
C VAL A 21 -1.33 23.05 21.21
N ILE A 22 -0.04 23.28 21.43
CA ILE A 22 0.46 24.50 22.06
C ILE A 22 0.69 25.55 20.97
N VAL A 23 -0.13 26.60 21.00
CA VAL A 23 0.01 27.76 20.12
C VAL A 23 0.65 28.89 20.90
N GLY A 24 1.87 29.28 20.51
CA GLY A 24 2.60 30.40 21.13
C GLY A 24 4.08 30.11 21.35
N LYS A 25 4.80 31.09 21.92
CA LYS A 25 6.26 30.99 22.13
C LYS A 25 6.63 30.18 23.37
N ALA A 26 5.79 30.21 24.41
CA ALA A 26 6.07 29.56 25.68
C ALA A 26 6.01 28.02 25.56
N ASP A 27 6.92 27.34 26.25
CA ASP A 27 6.84 25.90 26.45
C ASP A 27 5.92 25.54 27.61
N ASN A 28 5.25 24.41 27.50
CA ASN A 28 4.44 23.86 28.58
C ASN A 28 4.71 22.36 28.76
N THR A 29 5.77 22.07 29.50
CA THR A 29 6.22 20.70 29.79
C THR A 29 5.24 19.92 30.66
N VAL A 30 4.43 20.63 31.48
CA VAL A 30 3.39 20.02 32.31
C VAL A 30 2.22 19.54 31.46
N LEU A 31 1.73 20.38 30.52
CA LEU A 31 0.66 20.00 29.59
C LEU A 31 1.11 18.87 28.66
N HIS A 32 2.36 18.90 28.21
CA HIS A 32 2.98 17.78 27.53
C HIS A 32 2.91 16.50 28.38
N GLY A 33 3.35 16.57 29.64
CA GLY A 33 3.31 15.45 30.58
C GLY A 33 1.89 14.90 30.76
N ILE A 34 0.88 15.76 30.91
CA ILE A 34 -0.54 15.34 31.03
C ILE A 34 -1.00 14.58 29.78
N SER A 35 -0.70 15.12 28.60
CA SER A 35 -1.08 14.49 27.32
C SER A 35 -0.42 13.12 27.19
N TYR A 36 0.88 13.03 27.49
CA TYR A 36 1.64 11.78 27.43
C TYR A 36 1.10 10.71 28.38
N VAL A 37 0.88 11.03 29.67
CA VAL A 37 0.43 10.02 30.66
C VAL A 37 -0.99 9.53 30.43
N THR A 38 -1.83 10.35 29.78
CA THR A 38 -3.16 9.94 29.33
C THR A 38 -3.14 9.12 28.04
N GLY A 39 -1.96 9.01 27.38
CA GLY A 39 -1.76 8.28 26.14
C GLY A 39 -2.05 9.10 24.87
N GLY A 40 -2.18 10.41 25.00
CA GLY A 40 -2.34 11.34 23.88
C GLY A 40 -1.01 11.93 23.42
N TYR A 41 -1.12 12.96 22.58
CA TYR A 41 0.00 13.63 21.91
C TYR A 41 0.02 15.11 22.23
N CYS A 42 1.21 15.70 22.31
CA CYS A 42 1.37 17.13 22.55
C CYS A 42 2.24 17.75 21.46
N PHE A 43 1.62 18.57 20.63
CA PHE A 43 2.24 19.21 19.47
C PHE A 43 2.56 20.67 19.77
N LYS A 44 3.61 21.20 19.15
CA LYS A 44 3.93 22.63 19.16
C LYS A 44 4.27 23.10 17.74
N PRO A 45 3.25 23.35 16.89
CA PRO A 45 3.48 23.81 15.53
C PRO A 45 4.15 25.19 15.53
N GLU A 46 5.18 25.36 14.69
CA GLU A 46 5.97 26.60 14.64
C GLU A 46 5.20 27.79 14.05
N ASN A 47 4.19 27.53 13.21
CA ASN A 47 3.39 28.52 12.53
C ASN A 47 2.00 27.98 12.15
N ALA A 48 1.12 28.85 11.66
CA ALA A 48 -0.24 28.49 11.29
C ALA A 48 -0.31 27.40 10.19
N LYS A 49 0.63 27.41 9.23
CA LYS A 49 0.70 26.39 8.16
C LYS A 49 1.03 25.01 8.74
N ALA A 50 1.97 24.93 9.68
CA ALA A 50 2.30 23.69 10.39
C ALA A 50 1.11 23.19 11.25
N ALA A 51 0.37 24.10 11.89
CA ALA A 51 -0.82 23.74 12.65
C ALA A 51 -1.94 23.18 11.77
N LEU A 52 -2.18 23.77 10.59
CA LEU A 52 -3.17 23.26 9.63
C LEU A 52 -2.79 21.86 9.12
N ARG A 53 -1.53 21.67 8.71
CA ARG A 53 -1.00 20.36 8.31
C ARG A 53 -1.21 19.28 9.36
N LEU A 54 -1.02 19.62 10.64
CA LEU A 54 -1.24 18.68 11.73
C LEU A 54 -2.69 18.16 11.76
N PHE A 55 -3.67 19.04 11.53
CA PHE A 55 -5.08 18.66 11.51
C PHE A 55 -5.51 17.92 10.23
N GLU A 56 -4.70 17.95 9.17
CA GLU A 56 -4.92 17.13 7.97
C GLU A 56 -4.46 15.67 8.17
N ILE A 57 -3.69 15.39 9.22
CA ILE A 57 -3.20 14.03 9.52
C ILE A 57 -4.34 13.17 10.08
N GLU A 58 -4.67 12.09 9.38
CA GLU A 58 -5.75 11.18 9.75
C GLU A 58 -5.58 10.58 11.15
N THR A 59 -4.34 10.26 11.55
CA THR A 59 -4.04 9.73 12.89
C THR A 59 -4.18 10.80 13.97
N VAL A 60 -4.13 12.09 13.66
CA VAL A 60 -4.50 13.17 14.61
C VAL A 60 -6.01 13.20 14.80
N LEU A 61 -6.80 13.00 13.74
CA LEU A 61 -8.25 13.08 13.80
C LEU A 61 -8.94 11.79 14.31
N SER A 62 -8.32 10.62 14.14
CA SER A 62 -8.89 9.33 14.49
C SER A 62 -8.02 8.53 15.45
N MET A 63 -8.53 8.32 16.66
CA MET A 63 -7.88 7.48 17.67
C MET A 63 -7.77 6.01 17.25
N GLU A 64 -8.72 5.50 16.46
CA GLU A 64 -8.73 4.08 16.04
C GLU A 64 -7.55 3.72 15.12
N LEU A 65 -7.03 4.73 14.41
CA LEU A 65 -5.89 4.58 13.51
C LEU A 65 -4.54 4.76 14.21
N ARG A 66 -4.50 5.15 15.48
CA ARG A 66 -3.25 5.39 16.21
C ARG A 66 -2.67 4.09 16.74
N ALA A 67 -1.35 3.96 16.68
CA ALA A 67 -0.64 2.95 17.45
C ALA A 67 -0.90 3.17 18.95
N GLU A 68 -1.06 2.08 19.71
CA GLU A 68 -1.32 2.17 21.14
C GLU A 68 -0.07 2.71 21.87
N ARG A 69 -0.20 3.88 22.51
CA ARG A 69 0.85 4.40 23.38
C ARG A 69 0.90 3.62 24.69
N ARG A 70 2.12 3.36 25.16
CA ARG A 70 2.34 2.75 26.48
C ARG A 70 1.84 3.68 27.57
N ARG A 71 0.81 3.25 28.30
CA ARG A 71 0.28 3.99 29.44
C ARG A 71 1.11 3.71 30.69
N VAL A 72 1.44 4.76 31.42
CA VAL A 72 2.06 4.65 32.74
C VAL A 72 0.99 4.37 33.81
N PRO A 73 1.30 3.62 34.87
CA PRO A 73 0.36 3.40 35.97
C PRO A 73 -0.05 4.71 36.64
N VAL A 74 -1.32 4.87 37.02
CA VAL A 74 -1.81 6.08 37.72
C VAL A 74 -1.01 6.37 39.01
N SER A 75 -0.49 5.31 39.65
CA SER A 75 0.32 5.39 40.87
C SER A 75 1.72 5.99 40.67
N SER A 76 2.23 6.04 39.42
CA SER A 76 3.57 6.56 39.13
C SER A 76 3.63 8.08 39.09
N ILE A 77 2.50 8.77 38.93
CA ILE A 77 2.43 10.23 38.88
C ILE A 77 1.99 10.76 40.25
N LYS A 78 2.94 11.34 41.00
CA LYS A 78 2.72 11.85 42.36
C LYS A 78 2.95 13.36 42.45
N THR A 79 3.88 13.89 41.67
CA THR A 79 4.32 15.28 41.71
C THR A 79 4.29 15.90 40.31
N GLU A 80 4.31 17.24 40.25
CA GLU A 80 4.39 17.97 38.98
C GLU A 80 5.74 17.73 38.29
N GLU A 81 6.80 17.51 39.06
CA GLU A 81 8.10 17.12 38.52
C GLU A 81 8.04 15.80 37.74
N ASP A 82 7.18 14.86 38.14
CA ASP A 82 7.02 13.60 37.40
C ASP A 82 6.45 13.84 36.00
N LEU A 83 5.61 14.86 35.84
CA LEU A 83 5.06 15.26 34.54
C LEU A 83 6.10 15.99 33.69
N THR A 84 6.86 16.91 34.29
CA THR A 84 7.87 17.69 33.55
C THR A 84 9.07 16.84 33.12
N LYS A 85 9.48 15.85 33.93
CA LYS A 85 10.57 14.92 33.59
C LYS A 85 10.28 14.12 32.30
N ILE A 86 9.02 13.85 31.99
CA ILE A 86 8.63 13.13 30.76
C ILE A 86 9.05 13.92 29.51
N PHE A 87 8.90 15.24 29.53
CA PHE A 87 9.27 16.10 28.40
C PHE A 87 10.76 16.01 28.06
N ALA A 88 11.64 15.90 29.06
CA ALA A 88 13.07 15.79 28.85
C ALA A 88 13.47 14.54 28.04
N SER A 89 12.63 13.50 28.04
CA SER A 89 12.88 12.26 27.30
C SER A 89 12.16 12.16 25.96
N HIS A 90 11.08 12.91 25.74
CA HIS A 90 10.21 12.71 24.57
C HIS A 90 10.05 13.96 23.68
N GLY A 91 10.27 15.16 24.20
CA GLY A 91 10.03 16.40 23.45
C GLY A 91 8.57 16.56 23.02
N TYR A 92 8.28 17.51 22.11
CA TYR A 92 6.94 17.58 21.51
C TYR A 92 6.80 16.55 20.40
N ASP A 93 5.58 16.09 20.20
CA ASP A 93 5.24 15.16 19.14
C ASP A 93 5.17 15.87 17.79
N GLU A 94 5.62 15.20 16.73
CA GLU A 94 5.46 15.66 15.35
C GLU A 94 4.18 15.11 14.72
N LYS A 95 3.94 13.80 14.87
CA LYS A 95 2.74 13.10 14.37
C LYS A 95 2.44 11.85 15.18
N PRO A 96 1.16 11.43 15.28
CA PRO A 96 0.83 10.11 15.80
C PRO A 96 1.20 9.00 14.82
N GLU A 97 1.84 7.95 15.33
CA GLU A 97 2.13 6.74 14.57
C GLU A 97 0.85 6.01 14.19
N MET A 98 0.80 5.49 12.97
CA MET A 98 -0.32 4.70 12.49
C MET A 98 -0.28 3.28 13.08
N LYS A 99 -1.44 2.75 13.44
CA LYS A 99 -1.64 1.34 13.73
C LYS A 99 -1.49 0.52 12.45
N ILE A 100 -0.32 -0.10 12.30
CA ILE A 100 -0.03 -1.00 11.19
C ILE A 100 -0.77 -2.33 11.42
N PRO A 101 -1.57 -2.83 10.46
CA PRO A 101 -2.22 -4.14 10.59
C PRO A 101 -1.17 -5.24 10.80
N ALA A 102 -1.31 -6.04 11.86
CA ALA A 102 -0.34 -7.08 12.19
C ALA A 102 -0.17 -8.13 11.05
N GLN A 103 -1.14 -8.24 10.15
CA GLN A 103 -1.08 -9.10 8.98
C GLN A 103 0.01 -8.67 7.97
N ILE A 104 0.32 -7.37 7.86
CA ILE A 104 1.33 -6.85 6.91
C ILE A 104 2.78 -7.06 7.36
N THR A 105 3.01 -7.62 8.55
CA THR A 105 4.35 -8.04 8.98
C THR A 105 4.49 -9.57 9.00
N LYS A 106 3.39 -10.29 8.79
CA LYS A 106 3.36 -11.76 8.76
C LYS A 106 3.65 -12.28 7.35
N LYS A 107 3.98 -13.57 7.28
CA LYS A 107 4.07 -14.32 6.03
C LYS A 107 2.73 -14.28 5.28
N ALA A 108 2.83 -14.21 3.97
CA ALA A 108 1.70 -14.25 3.05
C ALA A 108 1.74 -15.54 2.25
N ALA A 109 0.56 -16.00 1.83
CA ALA A 109 0.45 -17.21 1.04
C ALA A 109 0.51 -16.91 -0.46
N ARG A 110 0.99 -17.88 -1.23
CA ARG A 110 0.77 -17.90 -2.68
C ARG A 110 -0.72 -18.00 -2.97
N THR A 111 -1.16 -17.23 -3.95
CA THR A 111 -2.57 -17.10 -4.33
C THR A 111 -3.19 -18.45 -4.74
N GLU A 112 -2.50 -19.26 -5.52
CA GLU A 112 -2.97 -20.60 -5.92
C GLU A 112 -3.25 -21.53 -4.73
N ASN A 113 -2.42 -21.48 -3.68
CA ASN A 113 -2.58 -22.32 -2.50
C ASN A 113 -3.81 -21.92 -1.68
N VAL A 114 -4.03 -20.61 -1.53
CA VAL A 114 -5.23 -20.09 -0.84
C VAL A 114 -6.49 -20.42 -1.64
N LEU A 115 -6.45 -20.22 -2.97
CA LEU A 115 -7.58 -20.52 -3.85
C LEU A 115 -7.96 -22.01 -3.79
N LYS A 116 -7.00 -22.94 -3.93
CA LYS A 116 -7.26 -24.38 -3.78
C LYS A 116 -7.93 -24.72 -2.47
N LYS A 117 -7.39 -24.21 -1.35
CA LYS A 117 -7.95 -24.44 -0.02
C LYS A 117 -9.37 -23.89 0.10
N LYS A 118 -9.61 -22.66 -0.36
CA LYS A 118 -10.90 -21.97 -0.22
C LYS A 118 -11.97 -22.54 -1.15
N ILE A 119 -11.63 -22.95 -2.36
CA ILE A 119 -12.55 -23.62 -3.29
C ILE A 119 -13.04 -24.94 -2.69
N ARG A 120 -12.15 -25.73 -2.06
CA ARG A 120 -12.52 -26.95 -1.31
C ARG A 120 -13.46 -26.66 -0.15
N GLU A 121 -13.15 -25.65 0.66
CA GLU A 121 -14.00 -25.24 1.78
C GLU A 121 -15.38 -24.73 1.29
N CYS A 122 -15.46 -24.08 0.13
CA CYS A 122 -16.70 -23.53 -0.42
C CYS A 122 -17.72 -24.62 -0.78
N LYS A 123 -17.25 -25.76 -1.27
CA LYS A 123 -18.08 -26.95 -1.52
C LYS A 123 -18.74 -27.52 -0.24
N SER A 124 -18.20 -27.21 0.94
CA SER A 124 -18.78 -27.63 2.24
C SER A 124 -19.94 -26.75 2.75
N GLY A 125 -20.33 -25.72 2.00
CA GLY A 125 -21.58 -24.97 2.22
C GLY A 125 -21.53 -23.84 3.26
N ARG A 126 -20.36 -23.28 3.55
CA ARG A 126 -20.16 -22.34 4.68
C ARG A 126 -19.76 -20.90 4.32
N PHE A 127 -19.86 -20.48 3.06
CA PHE A 127 -19.35 -19.16 2.64
C PHE A 127 -20.43 -18.08 2.62
N MET A 128 -20.13 -16.96 3.29
CA MET A 128 -20.91 -15.72 3.19
C MET A 128 -20.72 -15.08 1.80
N GLU A 129 -21.66 -14.25 1.35
CA GLU A 129 -21.59 -13.57 0.04
C GLU A 129 -20.30 -12.77 -0.15
N LYS A 130 -19.88 -12.05 0.89
CA LYS A 130 -18.58 -11.34 0.95
C LYS A 130 -17.41 -12.25 0.57
N GLU A 131 -17.35 -13.44 1.17
CA GLU A 131 -16.21 -14.33 1.01
C GLU A 131 -16.18 -14.94 -0.39
N LYS A 132 -17.35 -15.28 -0.96
CA LYS A 132 -17.46 -15.72 -2.36
C LYS A 132 -16.94 -14.65 -3.30
N ARG A 133 -17.33 -13.39 -3.09
CA ARG A 133 -16.84 -12.27 -3.90
C ARG A 133 -15.32 -12.11 -3.78
N ILE A 134 -14.75 -12.16 -2.59
CA ILE A 134 -13.28 -12.07 -2.40
C ILE A 134 -12.55 -13.20 -3.14
N ILE A 135 -13.10 -14.42 -3.14
CA ILE A 135 -12.53 -15.56 -3.87
C ILE A 135 -12.60 -15.32 -5.39
N GLU A 136 -13.69 -14.76 -5.90
CA GLU A 136 -13.85 -14.42 -7.33
C GLU A 136 -12.82 -13.36 -7.76
N GLU A 137 -12.63 -12.30 -6.97
CA GLU A 137 -11.61 -11.28 -7.21
C GLU A 137 -10.20 -11.89 -7.22
N LEU A 138 -9.90 -12.74 -6.23
CA LEU A 138 -8.60 -13.40 -6.13
C LEU A 138 -8.37 -14.38 -7.29
N LYS A 139 -9.41 -15.10 -7.71
CA LYS A 139 -9.39 -15.99 -8.88
C LYS A 139 -9.13 -15.19 -10.15
N SER A 140 -9.82 -14.07 -10.33
CA SER A 140 -9.64 -13.19 -11.49
C SER A 140 -8.20 -12.71 -11.59
N LEU A 141 -7.64 -12.19 -10.49
CA LEU A 141 -6.26 -11.70 -10.43
C LEU A 141 -5.22 -12.81 -10.52
N HIS A 142 -5.55 -14.04 -10.12
CA HIS A 142 -4.67 -15.19 -10.33
C HIS A 142 -4.62 -15.57 -11.80
N CYS A 143 -5.77 -15.76 -12.44
CA CYS A 143 -5.86 -16.20 -13.83
C CYS A 143 -5.32 -15.14 -14.80
N ASP A 144 -5.68 -13.88 -14.57
CA ASP A 144 -5.24 -12.72 -15.36
C ASP A 144 -4.60 -11.65 -14.46
N PRO A 145 -3.31 -11.81 -14.10
CA PRO A 145 -2.63 -10.92 -13.17
C PRO A 145 -2.33 -9.55 -13.78
N HIS A 146 -2.13 -8.58 -12.89
CA HIS A 146 -1.76 -7.24 -13.27
C HIS A 146 -0.29 -7.14 -13.73
N PRO A 147 0.00 -6.47 -14.87
CA PRO A 147 1.37 -6.36 -15.37
C PRO A 147 2.35 -5.74 -14.36
N PHE A 148 1.83 -4.83 -13.53
CA PHE A 148 2.59 -4.10 -12.51
C PHE A 148 2.29 -4.48 -11.06
N CYS A 149 1.31 -5.36 -10.79
CA CYS A 149 0.91 -5.68 -9.41
C CYS A 149 0.87 -7.18 -9.15
N SER A 150 1.50 -7.60 -8.06
CA SER A 150 1.40 -8.94 -7.49
C SER A 150 0.55 -8.91 -6.22
N VAL A 151 -0.37 -9.86 -6.06
CA VAL A 151 -1.30 -9.92 -4.92
C VAL A 151 -1.07 -11.19 -4.12
N TYR A 152 -0.98 -11.05 -2.80
CA TYR A 152 -0.66 -12.11 -1.85
C TYR A 152 -1.63 -12.07 -0.65
N PRO A 153 -2.62 -12.98 -0.60
CA PRO A 153 -3.52 -13.08 0.54
C PRO A 153 -2.79 -13.55 1.81
N SER A 154 -3.20 -13.06 2.98
CA SER A 154 -2.65 -13.52 4.26
C SER A 154 -3.06 -14.97 4.55
N GLU A 155 -2.12 -15.75 5.11
CA GLU A 155 -2.34 -17.14 5.51
C GLU A 155 -3.42 -17.29 6.61
N THR A 156 -3.47 -16.33 7.52
CA THR A 156 -4.37 -16.36 8.68
C THR A 156 -5.73 -15.71 8.40
N ASP A 157 -5.77 -14.76 7.47
CA ASP A 157 -6.94 -13.96 7.16
C ASP A 157 -6.96 -13.60 5.67
N PHE A 158 -7.63 -14.42 4.85
CA PHE A 158 -7.68 -14.19 3.41
C PHE A 158 -8.46 -12.91 3.00
N THR A 159 -9.10 -12.22 3.96
CA THR A 159 -9.71 -10.90 3.75
C THR A 159 -8.71 -9.75 3.90
N PHE A 160 -7.43 -10.08 4.12
CA PHE A 160 -6.31 -9.15 4.10
C PHE A 160 -5.31 -9.57 3.02
N TRP A 161 -5.01 -8.68 2.09
CA TRP A 161 -4.06 -8.92 1.00
C TRP A 161 -2.89 -7.96 1.10
N ARG A 162 -1.67 -8.49 0.92
CA ARG A 162 -0.50 -7.68 0.55
C ARG A 162 -0.51 -7.52 -0.96
N ILE A 163 -0.21 -6.32 -1.43
CA ILE A 163 -0.07 -6.00 -2.84
C ILE A 163 1.34 -5.43 -3.02
N VAL A 164 2.06 -5.91 -4.02
CA VAL A 164 3.38 -5.39 -4.40
C VAL A 164 3.24 -4.77 -5.79
N MET A 165 3.42 -3.47 -5.89
CA MET A 165 3.22 -2.68 -7.10
C MET A 165 4.56 -2.13 -7.60
N LYS A 166 4.85 -2.31 -8.89
CA LYS A 166 5.95 -1.60 -9.55
C LYS A 166 5.50 -0.20 -9.92
N GLY A 167 6.37 0.78 -9.68
CA GLY A 167 6.15 2.14 -10.15
C GLY A 167 6.03 2.19 -11.68
N PRO A 168 5.14 3.03 -12.23
CA PRO A 168 4.97 3.13 -13.67
C PRO A 168 6.25 3.65 -14.36
N PRO A 169 6.56 3.19 -15.58
CA PRO A 169 7.67 3.73 -16.37
C PRO A 169 7.41 5.21 -16.74
N GLU A 170 8.47 5.97 -16.98
CA GLU A 170 8.40 7.39 -17.38
C GLU A 170 7.72 8.30 -16.35
N THR A 171 7.70 7.87 -15.09
CA THR A 171 7.21 8.64 -13.94
C THR A 171 8.33 8.80 -12.92
N PRO A 172 8.24 9.75 -11.97
CA PRO A 172 9.22 9.83 -10.88
C PRO A 172 9.27 8.56 -10.00
N TYR A 173 8.24 7.71 -10.09
CA TYR A 173 8.13 6.45 -9.36
C TYR A 173 8.79 5.27 -10.10
N GLU A 174 9.33 5.48 -11.30
CA GLU A 174 10.01 4.45 -12.09
C GLU A 174 11.13 3.79 -11.26
N ASN A 175 11.29 2.47 -11.43
CA ASN A 175 12.17 1.59 -10.64
C ASN A 175 11.78 1.37 -9.18
N GLY A 176 10.82 2.13 -8.64
CA GLY A 176 10.27 1.89 -7.31
C GLY A 176 9.46 0.60 -7.22
N THR A 177 9.53 -0.07 -6.07
CA THR A 177 8.59 -1.13 -5.68
C THR A 177 7.86 -0.70 -4.41
N PHE A 178 6.55 -0.56 -4.52
CA PHE A 178 5.68 -0.12 -3.44
C PHE A 178 4.88 -1.29 -2.87
N GLU A 179 4.94 -1.47 -1.56
CA GLU A 179 4.05 -2.36 -0.84
C GLU A 179 2.78 -1.60 -0.47
N LEU A 180 1.64 -2.22 -0.76
CA LEU A 180 0.32 -1.78 -0.34
C LEU A 180 -0.35 -2.92 0.43
N TYR A 181 -1.40 -2.59 1.15
CA TYR A 181 -2.32 -3.58 1.69
C TYR A 181 -3.76 -3.26 1.32
N CYS A 182 -4.55 -4.33 1.18
CA CYS A 182 -5.98 -4.29 0.97
C CYS A 182 -6.67 -5.05 2.12
N GLN A 183 -7.67 -4.43 2.73
CA GLN A 183 -8.50 -5.05 3.75
C GLN A 183 -9.97 -4.95 3.37
N PHE A 184 -10.63 -6.10 3.23
CA PHE A 184 -12.06 -6.16 2.93
C PHE A 184 -12.87 -5.96 4.22
N GLY A 185 -13.57 -4.82 4.33
CA GLY A 185 -14.40 -4.47 5.47
C GLY A 185 -15.64 -5.37 5.65
N ARG A 186 -16.41 -5.17 6.73
CA ARG A 186 -17.65 -5.94 6.97
C ARG A 186 -18.71 -5.71 5.91
N ASP A 187 -18.75 -4.49 5.36
CA ASP A 187 -19.74 -4.04 4.39
C ASP A 187 -19.33 -4.32 2.92
N TYR A 188 -18.20 -5.00 2.66
CA TYR A 188 -17.79 -5.34 1.30
C TYR A 188 -18.70 -6.43 0.70
N PRO A 189 -19.17 -6.31 -0.57
CA PRO A 189 -18.78 -5.33 -1.60
C PRO A 189 -19.71 -4.11 -1.72
N VAL A 190 -20.59 -3.84 -0.75
CA VAL A 190 -21.43 -2.62 -0.77
C VAL A 190 -20.56 -1.38 -0.56
N LYS A 191 -19.52 -1.48 0.28
CA LYS A 191 -18.46 -0.47 0.44
C LYS A 191 -17.14 -0.96 -0.13
N PRO A 192 -16.27 -0.05 -0.61
CA PRO A 192 -14.97 -0.42 -1.14
C PRO A 192 -14.08 -1.07 -0.08
N PRO A 193 -13.12 -1.90 -0.51
CA PRO A 193 -12.07 -2.35 0.38
C PRO A 193 -11.17 -1.17 0.76
N VAL A 194 -10.54 -1.27 1.93
CA VAL A 194 -9.55 -0.29 2.36
C VAL A 194 -8.22 -0.64 1.69
N VAL A 195 -7.73 0.22 0.80
CA VAL A 195 -6.41 0.09 0.17
C VAL A 195 -5.51 1.22 0.66
N ARG A 196 -4.31 0.89 1.12
CA ARG A 196 -3.33 1.86 1.60
C ARG A 196 -1.91 1.49 1.20
N PHE A 197 -1.09 2.51 0.96
CA PHE A 197 0.36 2.35 0.85
C PHE A 197 0.96 2.00 2.21
N TYR A 198 1.79 0.97 2.21
CA TYR A 198 2.65 0.61 3.33
C TYR A 198 4.03 1.23 3.14
N THR A 199 4.57 1.17 1.93
CA THR A 199 5.78 1.92 1.54
C THR A 199 5.45 3.41 1.47
N PRO A 200 6.18 4.28 2.20
CA PRO A 200 6.02 5.73 2.06
C PRO A 200 6.23 6.17 0.62
N ILE A 201 5.45 7.15 0.19
CA ILE A 201 5.50 7.69 -1.18
C ILE A 201 5.20 9.19 -1.17
N TYR A 202 6.00 9.94 -1.92
CA TYR A 202 5.77 11.36 -2.18
C TYR A 202 4.74 11.55 -3.31
N HIS A 203 3.48 11.81 -2.95
CA HIS A 203 2.39 11.96 -3.93
C HIS A 203 1.25 12.86 -3.42
N CYS A 204 0.73 13.80 -4.22
CA CYS A 204 -0.31 14.75 -3.76
C CYS A 204 -1.66 14.11 -3.36
N ASN A 205 -2.03 12.97 -3.97
CA ASN A 205 -3.22 12.19 -3.63
C ASN A 205 -2.98 11.07 -2.59
N ILE A 206 -1.78 10.95 -2.01
CA ILE A 206 -1.46 9.92 -1.01
C ILE A 206 -0.87 10.61 0.22
N ASN A 207 -1.47 10.41 1.39
CA ASN A 207 -0.97 11.05 2.60
C ASN A 207 0.18 10.26 3.27
N SER A 208 0.75 10.85 4.32
CA SER A 208 1.87 10.25 5.08
C SER A 208 1.57 8.94 5.82
N VAL A 209 0.30 8.53 5.87
CA VAL A 209 -0.16 7.24 6.44
C VAL A 209 -0.67 6.29 5.34
N GLY A 210 -0.40 6.61 4.08
CA GLY A 210 -0.68 5.78 2.92
C GLY A 210 -2.15 5.74 2.48
N ARG A 211 -3.02 6.61 3.01
CA ARG A 211 -4.39 6.75 2.50
C ARG A 211 -4.35 7.33 1.10
N ILE A 212 -5.11 6.73 0.20
CA ILE A 212 -5.26 7.15 -1.19
C ILE A 212 -6.57 7.93 -1.31
N CYS A 213 -6.54 9.11 -1.93
CA CYS A 213 -7.75 9.80 -2.39
C CYS A 213 -7.93 9.54 -3.88
N HIS A 214 -9.00 8.83 -4.22
CA HIS A 214 -9.40 8.60 -5.59
C HIS A 214 -10.89 8.26 -5.58
N HIS A 215 -11.64 8.73 -6.58
CA HIS A 215 -13.10 8.59 -6.63
C HIS A 215 -13.58 7.13 -6.60
N ILE A 216 -12.72 6.18 -7.02
CA ILE A 216 -13.03 4.74 -7.06
C ILE A 216 -13.25 4.14 -5.66
N PHE A 217 -12.81 4.84 -4.61
CA PHE A 217 -13.02 4.45 -3.22
C PHE A 217 -14.18 5.21 -2.56
N ASP A 218 -14.95 5.98 -3.32
CA ASP A 218 -16.05 6.79 -2.80
C ASP A 218 -17.18 6.94 -3.85
N ARG A 219 -17.35 8.14 -4.42
CA ARG A 219 -18.45 8.49 -5.34
C ARG A 219 -18.59 7.62 -6.60
N ASN A 220 -17.50 7.06 -7.10
CA ASN A 220 -17.48 6.19 -8.29
C ASN A 220 -17.37 4.70 -7.91
N TYR A 221 -17.52 4.36 -6.64
CA TYR A 221 -17.56 2.97 -6.21
C TYR A 221 -18.97 2.39 -6.33
N SER A 222 -19.04 1.18 -6.87
CA SER A 222 -20.22 0.33 -6.85
C SER A 222 -19.78 -1.12 -6.66
N ALA A 223 -20.72 -1.98 -6.26
CA ALA A 223 -20.37 -3.36 -5.91
C ALA A 223 -19.81 -4.16 -7.10
N ASP A 224 -20.04 -3.76 -8.34
CA ASP A 224 -19.47 -4.34 -9.56
C ASP A 224 -18.00 -3.96 -9.81
N VAL A 225 -17.50 -2.89 -9.17
CA VAL A 225 -16.09 -2.48 -9.27
C VAL A 225 -15.20 -3.60 -8.73
N THR A 226 -14.29 -4.04 -9.59
CA THR A 226 -13.37 -5.15 -9.35
C THR A 226 -12.07 -4.68 -8.70
N MET A 227 -11.35 -5.60 -8.05
CA MET A 227 -10.00 -5.31 -7.57
C MET A 227 -9.02 -5.00 -8.71
N ARG A 228 -9.29 -5.52 -9.91
CA ARG A 228 -8.57 -5.18 -11.14
C ARG A 228 -8.66 -3.69 -11.43
N GLU A 229 -9.88 -3.15 -11.50
CA GLU A 229 -10.14 -1.72 -11.73
C GLU A 229 -9.58 -0.85 -10.61
N ILE A 230 -9.64 -1.31 -9.35
CA ILE A 230 -9.02 -0.61 -8.22
C ILE A 230 -7.50 -0.51 -8.39
N LEU A 231 -6.83 -1.61 -8.76
CA LEU A 231 -5.37 -1.61 -8.99
C LEU A 231 -4.99 -0.75 -10.20
N ASP A 232 -5.79 -0.79 -11.27
CA ASP A 232 -5.61 0.06 -12.45
C ASP A 232 -5.74 1.55 -12.09
N ALA A 233 -6.73 1.91 -11.28
CA ALA A 233 -6.91 3.28 -10.79
C ALA A 233 -5.74 3.76 -9.94
N VAL A 234 -5.28 2.94 -8.97
CA VAL A 234 -4.13 3.30 -8.13
C VAL A 234 -2.84 3.43 -8.95
N HIS A 235 -2.61 2.52 -9.90
CA HIS A 235 -1.46 2.62 -10.80
C HIS A 235 -1.57 3.85 -11.73
N GLY A 236 -2.75 4.12 -12.27
CA GLY A 236 -3.04 5.28 -13.10
C GLY A 236 -2.84 6.60 -12.37
N LEU A 237 -3.16 6.66 -11.08
CA LEU A 237 -2.96 7.82 -10.24
C LEU A 237 -1.48 8.22 -10.14
N LEU A 238 -0.56 7.23 -10.12
CA LEU A 238 0.89 7.49 -10.14
C LEU A 238 1.40 8.00 -11.51
N ILE A 239 0.65 7.74 -12.59
CA ILE A 239 0.96 8.26 -13.92
C ILE A 239 0.42 9.69 -14.07
N LEU A 240 -0.83 9.91 -13.63
CA LEU A 240 -1.55 11.16 -13.75
C LEU A 240 -2.13 11.57 -12.39
N PRO A 241 -1.36 12.34 -11.57
CA PRO A 241 -1.85 12.85 -10.30
C PRO A 241 -3.07 13.75 -10.46
N GLU A 242 -4.05 13.63 -9.56
CA GLU A 242 -5.30 14.40 -9.55
C GLU A 242 -5.17 15.64 -8.65
N ALA A 243 -4.51 16.70 -9.14
CA ALA A 243 -4.24 17.91 -8.34
C ALA A 243 -5.49 18.72 -7.94
N GLU A 244 -6.64 18.48 -8.59
CA GLU A 244 -7.92 19.15 -8.29
C GLU A 244 -8.65 18.55 -7.07
N ASP A 245 -8.32 17.32 -6.67
CA ASP A 245 -8.88 16.62 -5.49
C ASP A 245 -7.74 16.05 -4.61
N PRO A 246 -6.81 16.89 -4.12
CA PRO A 246 -5.61 16.41 -3.44
C PRO A 246 -5.85 16.09 -1.96
N LEU A 247 -5.05 15.17 -1.41
CA LEU A 247 -4.94 15.02 0.05
C LEU A 247 -3.96 16.00 0.65
N ASP A 248 -2.89 16.31 -0.08
CA ASP A 248 -1.90 17.31 0.32
C ASP A 248 -1.97 18.49 -0.66
N SER A 249 -2.64 19.55 -0.22
CA SER A 249 -2.83 20.77 -1.01
C SER A 249 -1.51 21.45 -1.39
N ILE A 250 -0.45 21.23 -0.60
CA ILE A 250 0.85 21.87 -0.82
C ILE A 250 1.64 21.09 -1.85
N LEU A 251 1.58 19.76 -1.82
CA LEU A 251 2.12 18.93 -2.90
C LEU A 251 1.38 19.15 -4.22
N ALA A 252 0.07 19.35 -4.17
CA ALA A 252 -0.72 19.67 -5.35
C ALA A 252 -0.34 21.04 -5.94
N GLU A 253 -0.19 22.07 -5.09
CA GLU A 253 0.32 23.38 -5.52
C GLU A 253 1.71 23.24 -6.15
N GLU A 254 2.64 22.53 -5.51
CA GLU A 254 3.99 22.31 -6.04
C GLU A 254 3.97 21.57 -7.39
N PHE A 255 3.13 20.55 -7.54
CA PHE A 255 2.94 19.84 -8.80
C PHE A 255 2.46 20.77 -9.92
N LEU A 256 1.54 21.70 -9.62
CA LEU A 256 0.97 22.64 -10.58
C LEU A 256 1.93 23.80 -10.91
N THR A 257 2.69 24.29 -9.93
CA THR A 257 3.54 25.48 -10.10
C THR A 257 5.00 25.17 -10.42
N SER A 258 5.49 23.98 -10.06
CA SER A 258 6.92 23.63 -10.05
C SER A 258 7.12 22.12 -10.26
N LYS A 259 6.59 21.60 -11.37
CA LYS A 259 6.58 20.18 -11.71
C LYS A 259 7.95 19.51 -11.63
N GLU A 260 9.03 20.18 -12.07
CA GLU A 260 10.38 19.60 -12.02
C GLU A 260 10.88 19.39 -10.59
N ILE A 261 10.54 20.29 -9.66
CA ILE A 261 10.90 20.16 -8.24
C ILE A 261 10.13 18.99 -7.64
N TYR A 262 8.82 18.92 -7.89
CA TYR A 262 7.97 17.82 -7.43
C TYR A 262 8.48 16.47 -7.94
N GLU A 263 8.75 16.35 -9.25
CA GLU A 263 9.23 15.10 -9.83
C GLU A 263 10.61 14.71 -9.30
N GLN A 264 11.50 15.68 -9.06
CA GLN A 264 12.81 15.38 -8.47
C GLN A 264 12.66 14.90 -7.02
N ALA A 265 11.85 15.57 -6.20
CA ALA A 265 11.57 15.15 -4.84
C ALA A 265 10.93 13.75 -4.79
N ALA A 266 10.00 13.45 -5.70
CA ALA A 266 9.38 12.15 -5.82
C ALA A 266 10.35 11.05 -6.27
N LYS A 267 11.30 11.35 -7.17
CA LYS A 267 12.38 10.42 -7.55
C LYS A 267 13.30 10.12 -6.37
N ASP A 268 13.70 11.15 -5.63
CA ASP A 268 14.57 11.02 -4.47
C ASP A 268 13.89 10.20 -3.37
N ASP A 269 12.61 10.46 -3.09
CA ASP A 269 11.80 9.70 -2.14
C ASP A 269 11.64 8.22 -2.57
N THR A 270 11.39 7.98 -3.85
CA THR A 270 11.28 6.63 -4.42
C THR A 270 12.60 5.85 -4.27
N ALA A 271 13.74 6.50 -4.52
CA ALA A 271 15.05 5.87 -4.36
C ALA A 271 15.37 5.51 -2.90
N VAL A 272 14.86 6.29 -1.93
CA VAL A 272 15.05 6.03 -0.50
C VAL A 272 14.09 4.95 0.00
N ASN A 273 12.80 5.07 -0.28
CA ASN A 273 11.76 4.29 0.37
C ASN A 273 11.35 3.03 -0.41
N ALA A 274 11.50 3.02 -1.74
CA ALA A 274 10.95 2.00 -2.63
C ALA A 274 12.04 1.26 -3.44
N SER A 275 13.31 1.32 -3.01
CA SER A 275 14.44 0.72 -3.73
C SER A 275 14.53 -0.80 -3.68
N GLN A 276 13.74 -1.46 -2.83
CA GLN A 276 13.72 -2.92 -2.75
C GLN A 276 13.19 -3.53 -4.05
N SER A 277 13.80 -4.64 -4.51
CA SER A 277 13.27 -5.37 -5.65
C SER A 277 12.00 -6.15 -5.27
N MET A 278 11.14 -6.40 -6.25
CA MET A 278 9.92 -7.17 -6.05
C MET A 278 10.24 -8.61 -5.66
N GLU A 279 11.32 -9.17 -6.21
CA GLU A 279 11.85 -10.49 -5.86
C GLU A 279 12.29 -10.56 -4.39
N SER A 280 12.91 -9.50 -3.87
CA SER A 280 13.35 -9.43 -2.47
C SER A 280 12.16 -9.42 -1.51
N ILE A 281 11.14 -8.62 -1.82
CA ILE A 281 9.89 -8.54 -1.06
C ILE A 281 9.15 -9.88 -1.11
N GLU A 282 9.04 -10.50 -2.30
CA GLU A 282 8.42 -11.81 -2.46
C GLU A 282 9.13 -12.89 -1.64
N MET A 283 10.47 -12.90 -1.67
CA MET A 283 11.27 -13.84 -0.89
C MET A 283 11.08 -13.63 0.62
N GLN A 284 11.00 -12.37 1.07
CA GLN A 284 10.80 -12.03 2.48
C GLN A 284 9.48 -12.58 3.05
N TYR A 285 8.38 -12.46 2.30
CA TYR A 285 7.05 -12.75 2.83
C TYR A 285 6.45 -14.08 2.39
N ILE A 286 6.90 -14.65 1.27
CA ILE A 286 6.27 -15.81 0.62
C ILE A 286 7.24 -17.00 0.58
N GLY A 287 8.54 -16.73 0.38
CA GLY A 287 9.58 -17.74 0.22
C GLY A 287 9.64 -18.37 -1.18
N GLU A 288 10.52 -19.37 -1.34
CA GLU A 288 10.84 -19.97 -2.64
C GLU A 288 9.66 -20.71 -3.28
N SER A 289 9.63 -20.68 -4.62
CA SER A 289 8.72 -21.52 -5.43
C SER A 289 9.45 -22.78 -5.88
N SER A 290 8.83 -23.94 -5.70
CA SER A 290 9.25 -25.18 -6.36
C SER A 290 8.39 -25.55 -7.57
N VAL A 291 7.49 -24.67 -8.00
CA VAL A 291 6.52 -24.96 -9.08
C VAL A 291 7.22 -24.93 -10.44
N GLN A 292 7.29 -26.08 -11.11
CA GLN A 292 7.78 -26.18 -12.48
C GLN A 292 6.73 -25.63 -13.45
N VAL A 293 7.04 -24.50 -14.06
CA VAL A 293 6.22 -23.88 -15.11
C VAL A 293 6.60 -24.50 -16.47
N PRO A 294 5.63 -24.87 -17.33
CA PRO A 294 5.93 -25.34 -18.67
C PRO A 294 6.82 -24.35 -19.44
N PRO A 295 7.95 -24.78 -20.03
CA PRO A 295 8.93 -23.87 -20.61
C PRO A 295 8.38 -22.93 -21.70
N HIS A 296 7.36 -23.36 -22.44
CA HIS A 296 6.73 -22.57 -23.51
C HIS A 296 5.87 -21.41 -23.00
N LEU A 297 5.52 -21.39 -21.70
CA LEU A 297 4.77 -20.30 -21.05
C LEU A 297 5.71 -19.29 -20.37
N VAL A 298 7.02 -19.51 -20.45
CA VAL A 298 8.04 -18.69 -19.84
C VAL A 298 8.65 -17.76 -20.88
N CYS A 299 8.78 -16.49 -20.54
CA CYS A 299 9.45 -15.53 -21.40
C CYS A 299 10.96 -15.83 -21.44
N PRO A 300 11.57 -15.92 -22.64
CA PRO A 300 12.99 -16.20 -22.78
C PRO A 300 13.90 -15.09 -22.24
N LEU A 301 13.39 -13.86 -22.10
CA LEU A 301 14.16 -12.71 -21.63
C LEU A 301 14.03 -12.52 -20.11
N SER A 302 12.83 -12.67 -19.54
CA SER A 302 12.61 -12.46 -18.10
C SER A 302 12.76 -13.72 -17.26
N GLY A 303 12.67 -14.92 -17.86
CA GLY A 303 12.66 -16.19 -17.14
C GLY A 303 11.40 -16.42 -16.30
N LYS A 304 10.38 -15.56 -16.43
CA LYS A 304 9.10 -15.64 -15.70
C LYS A 304 7.97 -16.05 -16.64
N ILE A 305 6.90 -16.59 -16.05
CA ILE A 305 5.65 -16.85 -16.77
C ILE A 305 5.09 -15.56 -17.37
N PHE A 306 4.58 -15.57 -18.60
CA PHE A 306 4.06 -14.35 -19.23
C PHE A 306 2.89 -13.75 -18.45
N VAL A 307 2.83 -12.43 -18.40
CA VAL A 307 1.70 -11.65 -17.90
C VAL A 307 1.12 -10.83 -19.05
N ASP A 308 1.93 -10.05 -19.76
CA ASP A 308 1.54 -9.30 -20.96
C ASP A 308 2.43 -9.69 -22.15
N PRO A 309 2.16 -10.85 -22.79
CA PRO A 309 2.98 -11.34 -23.88
C PRO A 309 2.78 -10.49 -25.15
N VAL A 310 3.90 -10.08 -25.74
CA VAL A 310 3.97 -9.39 -27.03
C VAL A 310 4.78 -10.20 -28.03
N LYS A 311 4.35 -10.16 -29.28
CA LYS A 311 4.99 -10.82 -30.41
C LYS A 311 5.72 -9.81 -31.26
N ALA A 312 7.00 -10.07 -31.50
CA ALA A 312 7.80 -9.36 -32.48
C ALA A 312 7.46 -9.80 -33.91
N LYS A 313 7.74 -8.96 -34.91
CA LYS A 313 7.59 -9.30 -36.34
C LYS A 313 8.29 -10.61 -36.74
N GLY A 314 9.38 -10.97 -36.05
CA GLY A 314 10.11 -12.22 -36.24
C GLY A 314 9.41 -13.48 -35.72
N GLY A 315 8.27 -13.33 -35.04
CA GLY A 315 7.48 -14.43 -34.48
C GLY A 315 7.82 -14.80 -33.03
N CYS A 316 8.93 -14.29 -32.49
CA CYS A 316 9.33 -14.47 -31.10
C CYS A 316 8.38 -13.73 -30.15
N VAL A 317 8.09 -14.35 -29.00
CA VAL A 317 7.18 -13.82 -27.97
C VAL A 317 7.97 -13.44 -26.73
N TYR A 318 7.75 -12.24 -26.23
CA TYR A 318 8.41 -11.67 -25.07
C TYR A 318 7.39 -11.11 -24.08
N GLU A 319 7.78 -11.00 -22.81
CA GLU A 319 7.03 -10.20 -21.85
C GLU A 319 7.22 -8.73 -22.21
N ARG A 320 6.13 -7.97 -22.39
CA ARG A 320 6.17 -6.58 -22.86
C ARG A 320 7.22 -5.76 -22.16
N ARG A 321 7.16 -5.73 -20.82
CA ARG A 321 8.07 -4.91 -20.02
C ARG A 321 9.53 -5.31 -20.20
N ALA A 322 9.79 -6.62 -20.28
CA ALA A 322 11.16 -7.10 -20.40
C ALA A 322 11.77 -6.70 -21.75
N ILE A 323 11.00 -6.80 -22.84
CA ILE A 323 11.50 -6.42 -24.16
C ILE A 323 11.58 -4.91 -24.35
N GLU A 324 10.62 -4.14 -23.83
CA GLU A 324 10.67 -2.68 -23.88
C GLU A 324 11.87 -2.14 -23.10
N GLU A 325 12.18 -2.71 -21.93
CA GLU A 325 13.38 -2.34 -21.17
C GLU A 325 14.67 -2.67 -21.92
N TYR A 326 14.76 -3.85 -22.54
CA TYR A 326 15.91 -4.23 -23.36
C TYR A 326 16.11 -3.28 -24.55
N LEU A 327 15.01 -2.86 -25.18
CA LEU A 327 15.04 -1.97 -26.34
C LEU A 327 15.36 -0.51 -25.98
N LYS A 328 15.40 -0.13 -24.70
CA LYS A 328 15.91 1.20 -24.29
C LYS A 328 17.40 1.36 -24.61
N THR A 329 18.18 0.28 -24.51
CA THR A 329 19.64 0.30 -24.77
C THR A 329 20.03 -0.39 -26.07
N ASN A 330 19.14 -1.21 -26.63
CA ASN A 330 19.42 -2.07 -27.79
C ASN A 330 18.40 -1.81 -28.91
N ASN A 331 18.79 -2.05 -30.17
CA ASN A 331 17.96 -1.82 -31.35
C ASN A 331 17.71 -3.10 -32.15
N ASN A 332 17.81 -4.26 -31.49
CA ASN A 332 17.69 -5.57 -32.11
C ASN A 332 16.82 -6.52 -31.28
N ASP A 333 16.40 -7.60 -31.90
CA ASP A 333 15.68 -8.69 -31.26
C ASP A 333 16.68 -9.55 -30.46
N PRO A 334 16.46 -9.78 -29.15
CA PRO A 334 17.42 -10.50 -28.29
C PRO A 334 17.76 -11.92 -28.76
N PHE A 335 16.87 -12.54 -29.54
CA PHE A 335 17.01 -13.94 -29.94
C PHE A 335 17.49 -14.09 -31.39
N THR A 336 16.97 -13.26 -32.30
CA THR A 336 17.26 -13.35 -33.73
C THR A 336 18.33 -12.36 -34.19
N GLY A 337 18.67 -11.35 -33.38
CA GLY A 337 19.63 -10.29 -33.70
C GLY A 337 19.17 -9.33 -34.80
N LYS A 338 17.94 -9.47 -35.30
CA LYS A 338 17.37 -8.60 -36.34
C LYS A 338 16.97 -7.25 -35.75
N PRO A 339 16.96 -6.15 -36.54
CA PRO A 339 16.47 -4.87 -36.06
C PRO A 339 15.05 -4.97 -35.51
N LEU A 340 14.83 -4.42 -34.31
CA LEU A 340 13.54 -4.43 -33.62
C LEU A 340 13.36 -3.12 -32.86
N SER A 341 12.16 -2.55 -32.93
CA SER A 341 11.75 -1.38 -32.14
C SER A 341 10.45 -1.67 -31.37
N CYS A 342 10.12 -0.85 -30.38
CA CYS A 342 8.88 -1.02 -29.60
C CYS A 342 7.61 -0.96 -30.48
N THR A 343 7.66 -0.23 -31.60
CA THR A 343 6.53 -0.14 -32.54
C THR A 343 6.29 -1.42 -33.35
N ASP A 344 7.26 -2.35 -33.35
CA ASP A 344 7.17 -3.64 -34.03
C ASP A 344 6.57 -4.75 -33.15
N LEU A 345 6.15 -4.41 -31.93
CA LEU A 345 5.58 -5.33 -30.94
C LEU A 345 4.06 -5.29 -30.98
N THR A 346 3.43 -6.46 -31.04
CA THR A 346 1.97 -6.60 -31.04
C THR A 346 1.52 -7.53 -29.92
N PRO A 347 0.39 -7.28 -29.22
CA PRO A 347 -0.09 -8.20 -28.18
C PRO A 347 -0.33 -9.62 -28.71
N ASP A 348 0.23 -10.65 -28.06
CA ASP A 348 -0.02 -12.05 -28.42
C ASP A 348 -1.20 -12.62 -27.61
N LYS A 349 -2.40 -12.47 -28.17
CA LYS A 349 -3.64 -12.97 -27.55
C LYS A 349 -3.65 -14.49 -27.37
N ASN A 350 -2.95 -15.24 -28.23
CA ASN A 350 -2.92 -16.70 -28.14
C ASN A 350 -2.05 -17.13 -26.95
N MET A 351 -0.85 -16.55 -26.82
CA MET A 351 0.01 -16.82 -25.67
C MET A 351 -0.67 -16.39 -24.36
N LYS A 352 -1.32 -15.22 -24.36
CA LYS A 352 -2.09 -14.74 -23.20
C LYS A 352 -3.15 -15.78 -22.80
N LYS A 353 -3.92 -16.29 -23.76
CA LYS A 353 -4.94 -17.32 -23.50
C LYS A 353 -4.35 -18.60 -22.92
N SER A 354 -3.25 -19.12 -23.50
CA SER A 354 -2.59 -20.34 -23.00
C SER A 354 -2.10 -20.20 -21.56
N VAL A 355 -1.57 -19.04 -21.19
CA VAL A 355 -1.14 -18.79 -19.81
C VAL A 355 -2.34 -18.68 -18.86
N VAL A 356 -3.42 -18.02 -19.27
CA VAL A 356 -4.65 -17.95 -18.47
C VAL A 356 -5.23 -19.34 -18.25
N GLU A 357 -5.26 -20.19 -19.28
CA GLU A 357 -5.68 -21.60 -19.17
C GLU A 357 -4.81 -22.37 -18.19
N TYR A 358 -3.48 -22.22 -18.26
CA TYR A 358 -2.55 -22.84 -17.30
C TYR A 358 -2.80 -22.37 -15.85
N ARG A 359 -2.92 -21.06 -15.61
CA ARG A 359 -3.22 -20.52 -14.27
C ARG A 359 -4.59 -20.96 -13.76
N THR A 360 -5.56 -21.11 -14.65
CA THR A 360 -6.87 -21.66 -14.29
C THR A 360 -6.77 -23.12 -13.87
N SER A 361 -6.02 -23.95 -14.61
CA SER A 361 -5.78 -25.35 -14.26
C SER A 361 -5.04 -25.52 -12.92
N GLN A 362 -4.26 -24.52 -12.52
CA GLN A 362 -3.57 -24.52 -11.23
C GLN A 362 -4.54 -24.49 -10.06
N ILE A 363 -5.73 -23.94 -10.20
CA ILE A 363 -6.70 -23.79 -9.09
C ILE A 363 -7.90 -24.74 -9.22
N GLU A 364 -8.03 -25.42 -10.35
CA GLU A 364 -8.96 -26.51 -10.57
C GLU A 364 -8.45 -27.78 -9.88
N GLU A 365 -9.35 -28.58 -9.30
CA GLU A 365 -8.99 -29.92 -8.85
C GLU A 365 -8.90 -30.81 -10.08
N THR A 366 -7.72 -31.39 -10.34
CA THR A 366 -7.68 -32.69 -10.99
C THR A 366 -8.31 -33.68 -10.02
N ASP A 367 -9.49 -34.21 -10.33
CA ASP A 367 -10.00 -35.39 -9.64
C ASP A 367 -8.89 -36.47 -9.69
N PRO A 368 -8.53 -37.08 -8.55
CA PRO A 368 -7.54 -38.15 -8.51
C PRO A 368 -7.99 -39.40 -9.27
#